data_AF-A0A7X7TBI1-F1
#
_entry.id   AF-A0A7X7TBI1-F1
#
_cell.length_a   1.000
_cell.length_b   1.000
_cell.length_c   1.000
_cell.angle_alpha   90.00
_cell.angle_beta   90.00
_cell.angle_gamma   90.00
#
_symmetry.space_group_name_H-M   'P 1'
#
loop_
_entity.id
_entity.type
_entity.pdbx_description
1 polymer ?
#
loop_
_entity_poly.entity_id
_entity_poly.type
_entity_poly.pdbx_seq_one_letter_code
_entity_poly.pdbx_strand_id
1 'polypeptide(L)'
;MKKLGWIAAIIVLASGAFAAEYEIPWYTIDGGGGTSIGGVYSLTGTIGQADTGVSSGGVYVNSAGFWPGNFGCVVNLTDLRLLAEAWMEVGTDPADLDASGKVDLSDFAILSAWWLDHCPADWPLK
;
A
#
# COMPACT_ATOMS: atom_id res chain seq x y z
N MET A 1 -11.09 50.42 46.91
CA MET A 1 -11.95 49.21 46.83
C MET A 1 -12.39 48.88 45.40
N LYS A 2 -13.01 49.80 44.65
CA LYS A 2 -13.49 49.51 43.27
C LYS A 2 -12.39 49.02 42.32
N LYS A 3 -11.24 49.72 42.25
CA LYS A 3 -10.09 49.37 41.36
C LYS A 3 -9.51 47.96 41.61
N LEU A 4 -9.53 47.49 42.85
CA LEU A 4 -9.04 46.16 43.20
C LEU A 4 -10.00 45.06 42.72
N GLY A 5 -11.31 45.34 42.74
CA GLY A 5 -12.32 44.44 42.18
C GLY A 5 -12.21 44.26 40.66
N TRP A 6 -11.85 45.33 39.93
CA TRP A 6 -11.60 45.25 38.48
C TRP A 6 -10.34 44.43 38.15
N ILE A 7 -9.27 44.61 38.93
CA ILE A 7 -8.03 43.83 38.75
C ILE A 7 -8.30 42.34 39.03
N ALA A 8 -9.03 42.03 40.11
CA ALA A 8 -9.42 40.67 40.42
C ALA A 8 -10.30 40.06 39.32
N ALA A 9 -11.25 40.82 38.76
CA ALA A 9 -12.10 40.35 37.66
C ALA A 9 -11.31 40.06 36.38
N ILE A 10 -10.31 40.87 36.04
CA ILE A 10 -9.43 40.66 34.88
C ILE A 10 -8.57 39.40 35.06
N ILE A 11 -8.02 39.18 36.26
CA ILE A 11 -7.21 37.98 36.55
C ILE A 11 -8.06 36.71 36.41
N VAL A 12 -9.30 36.73 36.91
CA VAL A 12 -10.24 35.59 36.80
C VAL A 12 -10.64 35.34 35.34
N LEU A 13 -10.89 36.38 34.55
CA LEU A 13 -11.20 36.25 33.12
C LEU A 13 -10.02 35.74 32.29
N ALA A 14 -8.79 36.13 32.64
CA ALA A 14 -7.57 35.66 31.96
C ALA A 14 -7.23 34.20 32.29
N SER A 15 -7.58 33.71 33.49
CA SER A 15 -7.37 32.30 33.87
C SER A 15 -8.29 31.30 33.15
N GLY A 16 -9.31 31.78 32.42
CA GLY A 16 -10.22 30.95 31.62
C GLY A 16 -9.73 30.66 30.20
N ALA A 17 -8.60 31.22 29.77
CA ALA A 17 -7.91 30.79 28.55
C ALA A 17 -7.17 29.48 28.82
N PHE A 18 -7.94 28.42 29.07
CA PHE A 18 -7.43 27.07 29.23
C PHE A 18 -6.58 26.70 28.01
N ALA A 19 -5.42 26.13 28.25
CA ALA A 19 -4.68 25.41 27.23
C ALA A 19 -5.65 24.41 26.59
N ALA A 20 -6.01 24.62 25.33
CA ALA A 20 -6.72 23.60 24.59
C ALA A 20 -5.78 22.39 24.55
N GLU A 21 -6.13 21.31 25.25
CA GLU A 21 -5.50 20.02 25.03
C GLU A 21 -5.88 19.60 23.62
N TYR A 22 -4.97 19.86 22.69
CA TYR A 22 -5.09 19.35 21.33
C TYR A 22 -4.84 17.85 21.39
N GLU A 23 -5.92 17.09 21.50
CA GLU A 23 -5.89 15.65 21.33
C GLU A 23 -6.11 15.31 19.85
N ILE A 24 -5.33 14.36 19.35
CA ILE A 24 -5.64 13.65 18.11
C ILE A 24 -6.29 12.33 18.55
N PRO A 25 -7.63 12.27 18.67
CA PRO A 25 -8.31 11.11 19.25
C PRO A 25 -8.20 9.85 18.37
N TRP A 26 -7.73 10.01 17.11
CA TRP A 26 -7.51 8.91 16.19
C TRP A 26 -6.46 9.26 15.14
N TYR A 27 -5.53 8.34 14.89
CA TYR A 27 -4.51 8.42 13.84
C TYR A 27 -4.10 7.01 13.38
N THR A 28 -3.62 6.90 12.14
CA THR A 28 -2.89 5.73 11.62
C THR A 28 -1.39 6.04 11.54
N ILE A 29 -0.55 5.02 11.69
CA ILE A 29 0.89 5.12 11.40
C ILE A 29 1.15 4.30 10.15
N ASP A 30 1.00 4.94 9.00
CA ASP A 30 1.17 4.30 7.70
C ASP A 30 2.65 4.34 7.30
N GLY A 31 3.32 3.18 7.39
CA GLY A 31 4.75 3.07 7.08
C GLY A 31 5.68 3.35 8.26
N GLY A 32 5.23 3.13 9.50
CA GLY A 32 6.10 3.12 10.68
C GLY A 32 6.89 1.81 10.83
N GLY A 33 8.04 1.88 11.51
CA GLY A 33 8.92 0.73 11.74
C GLY A 33 10.37 1.16 11.93
N GLY A 34 11.27 0.19 12.07
CA GLY A 34 12.69 0.46 12.22
C GLY A 34 13.51 -0.78 12.59
N THR A 35 14.83 -0.58 12.67
CA THR A 35 15.76 -1.62 13.10
C THR A 35 16.09 -1.43 14.57
N SER A 36 15.83 -2.46 15.37
CA SER A 36 16.31 -2.59 16.74
C SER A 36 17.53 -3.50 16.79
N ILE A 37 18.56 -3.10 17.53
CA ILE A 37 19.82 -3.84 17.65
C ILE A 37 20.02 -4.27 19.10
N GLY A 38 20.36 -5.55 19.31
CA GLY A 38 20.66 -6.12 20.62
C GLY A 38 21.83 -7.10 20.53
N GLY A 39 23.03 -6.67 20.93
CA GLY A 39 24.25 -7.47 20.79
C GLY A 39 24.58 -7.71 19.31
N VAL A 40 24.71 -8.98 18.91
CA VAL A 40 24.94 -9.38 17.51
C VAL A 40 23.64 -9.53 16.69
N TYR A 41 22.48 -9.38 17.32
CA TYR A 41 21.19 -9.54 16.66
C TYR A 41 20.63 -8.20 16.21
N SER A 42 20.05 -8.21 15.01
CA SER A 42 19.32 -7.09 14.41
C SER A 42 17.91 -7.56 14.07
N LEU A 43 16.90 -6.84 14.56
CA LEU A 43 15.49 -7.07 14.26
C LEU A 43 14.93 -5.84 13.56
N THR A 44 14.47 -5.99 12.32
CA THR A 44 13.75 -4.93 11.62
C THR A 44 12.27 -5.29 11.56
N GLY A 45 11.41 -4.36 11.95
CA GLY A 45 9.95 -4.59 12.02
C GLY A 45 9.15 -3.35 11.70
N THR A 46 7.84 -3.52 11.53
CA THR A 46 6.87 -2.46 11.21
C THR A 46 5.98 -2.17 12.41
N ILE A 47 5.43 -0.96 12.50
CA ILE A 47 4.36 -0.61 13.45
C ILE A 47 3.24 0.13 12.70
N GLY A 48 1.98 -0.19 13.02
CA GLY A 48 0.81 0.58 12.57
C GLY A 48 0.13 0.19 11.25
N GLN A 49 0.29 -1.03 10.72
CA GLN A 49 -0.24 -1.34 9.37
C GLN A 49 -1.71 -1.79 9.30
N ALA A 50 -2.50 -1.06 8.50
CA ALA A 50 -3.54 -1.55 7.58
C ALA A 50 -3.63 -0.54 6.42
N ASP A 51 -3.68 -0.82 5.13
CA ASP A 51 -3.69 -2.02 4.29
C ASP A 51 -2.29 -2.18 3.66
N THR A 52 -1.58 -3.27 4.00
CA THR A 52 -0.46 -3.74 3.17
C THR A 52 -1.04 -4.41 1.96
N GLY A 53 -0.89 -3.78 0.80
CA GLY A 53 -1.47 -4.35 -0.40
C GLY A 53 -1.15 -3.58 -1.65
N VAL A 54 -1.60 -4.14 -2.75
CA VAL A 54 -1.66 -3.46 -4.04
C VAL A 54 -3.10 -3.06 -4.27
N SER A 55 -3.30 -1.80 -4.60
CA SER A 55 -4.51 -1.39 -5.31
C SER A 55 -4.15 -1.08 -6.75
N SER A 56 -5.03 -1.45 -7.68
CA SER A 56 -4.91 -1.09 -9.09
C SER A 56 -6.21 -0.50 -9.61
N GLY A 57 -6.10 0.45 -10.53
CA GLY A 57 -7.24 1.07 -11.21
C GLY A 57 -6.80 1.64 -12.55
N GLY A 58 -7.18 0.99 -13.65
CA GLY A 58 -6.68 1.27 -14.98
C GLY A 58 -5.15 1.19 -15.03
N VAL A 59 -4.52 2.20 -15.63
CA VAL A 59 -3.06 2.23 -15.82
C VAL A 59 -2.23 2.48 -14.55
N TYR A 60 -2.87 2.65 -13.39
CA TYR A 60 -2.19 3.00 -12.14
C TYR A 60 -2.16 1.82 -11.16
N VAL A 61 -0.98 1.58 -10.59
CA VAL A 61 -0.74 0.62 -9.52
C VAL A 61 -0.19 1.37 -8.32
N ASN A 62 -0.83 1.23 -7.17
CA ASN A 62 -0.37 1.80 -5.91
C ASN A 62 0.02 0.66 -4.96
N SER A 63 1.25 0.69 -4.47
CA SER A 63 1.74 -0.22 -3.45
C SER A 63 2.10 0.58 -2.21
N ALA A 64 1.53 0.19 -1.07
CA ALA A 64 1.75 0.86 0.21
C ALA A 64 2.31 -0.13 1.25
N GLY A 65 3.23 0.35 2.10
CA GLY A 65 3.77 -0.42 3.23
C GLY A 65 5.22 -0.12 3.58
N PHE A 66 5.62 -0.44 4.82
CA PHE A 66 6.99 -0.24 5.33
C PHE A 66 8.00 -1.18 4.65
N TRP A 67 7.56 -2.39 4.33
CA TRP A 67 8.27 -3.29 3.44
C TRP A 67 7.60 -3.22 2.07
N PRO A 68 7.95 -2.28 1.17
CA PRO A 68 7.37 -2.24 -0.18
C PRO A 68 7.89 -3.40 -1.05
N GLY A 69 8.42 -4.47 -0.44
CA GLY A 69 9.12 -5.57 -1.09
C GLY A 69 8.27 -6.17 -2.19
N ASN A 70 8.53 -5.75 -3.42
CA ASN A 70 7.97 -6.35 -4.63
C ASN A 70 6.44 -6.55 -4.61
N PHE A 71 5.70 -5.77 -3.83
CA PHE A 71 4.29 -6.06 -3.63
C PHE A 71 3.44 -5.63 -4.80
N GLY A 72 3.86 -4.63 -5.60
CA GLY A 72 3.28 -4.39 -6.92
C GLY A 72 3.33 -5.68 -7.74
N CYS A 73 2.23 -6.01 -8.45
CA CYS A 73 2.16 -7.23 -9.27
C CYS A 73 3.49 -7.47 -9.99
N VAL A 74 4.04 -8.67 -9.83
CA VAL A 74 5.24 -9.12 -10.56
C VAL A 74 4.90 -10.43 -11.22
N VAL A 75 5.24 -10.53 -12.51
CA VAL A 75 5.01 -11.75 -13.28
C VAL A 75 5.93 -12.84 -12.74
N ASN A 76 5.32 -13.91 -12.24
CA ASN A 76 6.00 -15.00 -11.57
C ASN A 76 5.40 -16.35 -11.98
N LEU A 77 5.77 -17.40 -11.25
CA LEU A 77 5.34 -18.76 -11.53
C LEU A 77 3.82 -18.96 -11.41
N THR A 78 3.12 -18.11 -10.65
CA THR A 78 1.66 -18.13 -10.55
C THR A 78 1.01 -17.74 -11.87
N ASP A 79 1.51 -16.69 -12.52
CA ASP A 79 1.05 -16.24 -13.84
C ASP A 79 1.35 -17.30 -14.91
N LEU A 80 2.57 -17.86 -14.88
CA LEU A 80 2.95 -18.94 -15.79
C LEU A 80 2.05 -20.17 -15.64
N ARG A 81 1.68 -20.52 -14.40
CA ARG A 81 0.73 -21.60 -14.14
C ARG A 81 -0.63 -21.29 -14.76
N LEU A 82 -1.17 -20.09 -14.56
CA LEU A 82 -2.48 -19.71 -15.12
C LEU A 82 -2.48 -19.77 -16.65
N LEU A 83 -1.43 -19.26 -17.29
CA LEU A 83 -1.26 -19.36 -18.74
C LEU A 83 -1.18 -20.84 -19.20
N ALA A 84 -0.45 -21.67 -18.45
CA ALA A 84 -0.32 -23.09 -18.77
C ALA A 84 -1.64 -23.87 -18.56
N GLU A 85 -2.46 -23.49 -17.58
CA GLU A 85 -3.79 -24.07 -17.34
C GLU A 85 -4.77 -23.76 -18.47
N ALA A 86 -4.63 -22.60 -19.11
CA ALA A 86 -5.45 -22.18 -20.24
C ALA A 86 -4.83 -22.50 -21.62
N TRP A 87 -3.70 -23.22 -21.68
CA TRP A 87 -2.96 -23.42 -22.92
C TRP A 87 -3.82 -24.08 -24.01
N MET A 88 -3.86 -23.47 -25.20
CA MET A 88 -4.68 -23.87 -26.35
C MET A 88 -6.20 -23.71 -26.17
N GLU A 89 -6.65 -23.06 -25.10
CA GLU A 89 -8.05 -22.65 -24.97
C GLU A 89 -8.42 -21.62 -26.04
N VAL A 90 -9.71 -21.59 -26.39
CA VAL A 90 -10.27 -20.71 -27.43
C VAL A 90 -11.41 -19.91 -26.82
N GLY A 91 -11.39 -18.59 -27.01
CA GLY A 91 -12.40 -17.69 -26.47
C GLY A 91 -11.77 -16.50 -25.75
N THR A 92 -12.49 -15.94 -24.80
CA THR A 92 -12.03 -14.81 -23.99
C THR A 92 -11.49 -15.32 -22.65
N ASP A 93 -10.28 -15.85 -22.67
CA ASP A 93 -9.58 -16.27 -21.46
C ASP A 93 -8.65 -15.15 -20.97
N PRO A 94 -8.50 -14.92 -19.65
CA PRO A 94 -7.53 -13.96 -19.12
C PRO A 94 -6.08 -14.20 -19.55
N ALA A 95 -5.73 -15.42 -19.96
CA ALA A 95 -4.42 -15.77 -20.50
C ALA A 95 -4.23 -15.46 -22.00
N ASP A 96 -5.29 -15.01 -22.70
CA ASP A 96 -5.21 -14.44 -24.05
C ASP A 96 -4.76 -12.98 -23.94
N LEU A 97 -3.45 -12.80 -23.74
CA LEU A 97 -2.80 -11.53 -23.48
C LEU A 97 -2.70 -10.66 -24.73
N ASP A 98 -2.70 -11.26 -25.93
CA ASP A 98 -2.70 -10.54 -27.21
C ASP A 98 -4.09 -10.33 -27.81
N ALA A 99 -5.13 -10.85 -27.15
CA ALA A 99 -6.54 -10.77 -27.55
C ALA A 99 -6.80 -11.38 -28.95
N SER A 100 -6.05 -12.41 -29.34
CA SER A 100 -6.22 -13.13 -30.59
C SER A 100 -7.38 -14.13 -30.56
N GLY A 101 -7.95 -14.39 -29.38
CA GLY A 101 -9.00 -15.37 -29.12
C GLY A 101 -8.47 -16.77 -28.83
N LYS A 102 -7.17 -16.91 -28.58
CA LYS A 102 -6.49 -18.17 -28.30
C LYS A 102 -5.37 -17.94 -27.29
N VAL A 103 -5.14 -18.91 -26.43
CA VAL A 103 -3.96 -18.92 -25.55
C VAL A 103 -2.88 -19.77 -26.21
N ASP A 104 -1.84 -19.12 -26.73
CA ASP A 104 -0.75 -19.80 -27.42
C ASP A 104 0.64 -19.21 -27.14
N LEU A 105 1.59 -19.51 -28.02
CA LEU A 105 2.99 -19.08 -27.87
C LEU A 105 3.14 -17.56 -27.91
N SER A 106 2.21 -16.86 -28.55
CA SER A 106 2.17 -15.40 -28.62
C SER A 106 1.93 -14.81 -27.22
N ASP A 107 1.03 -15.38 -26.44
CA ASP A 107 0.78 -14.99 -25.06
C ASP A 107 1.94 -15.32 -24.14
N PHE A 108 2.55 -16.50 -24.32
CA PHE A 108 3.75 -16.85 -23.57
C PHE A 108 4.89 -15.87 -23.84
N ALA A 109 5.05 -15.39 -25.08
CA ALA A 109 6.04 -14.39 -25.42
C ALA A 109 5.79 -13.08 -24.66
N ILE A 110 4.54 -12.62 -24.56
CA ILE A 110 4.16 -11.45 -23.74
C ILE A 110 4.51 -11.69 -22.28
N LEU A 111 4.09 -12.81 -21.68
CA LEU A 111 4.41 -13.14 -20.30
C LEU A 111 5.91 -13.15 -20.03
N SER A 112 6.68 -13.77 -20.92
CA SER A 112 8.13 -13.88 -20.78
C SER A 112 8.86 -12.54 -20.83
N ALA A 113 8.30 -11.55 -21.54
CA ALA A 113 8.88 -10.21 -21.63
C ALA A 113 8.83 -9.44 -20.30
N TRP A 114 7.94 -9.84 -19.39
CA TRP A 114 7.75 -9.24 -18.06
C TRP A 114 8.26 -10.15 -16.93
N TRP A 115 8.95 -11.25 -17.24
CA TRP A 115 9.32 -12.27 -16.26
C TRP A 115 10.15 -11.71 -15.10
N LEU A 116 9.64 -11.85 -13.88
CA LEU A 116 10.20 -11.29 -12.64
C LEU A 116 10.36 -9.77 -12.66
N ASP A 117 9.66 -9.09 -13.57
CA ASP A 117 9.52 -7.64 -13.62
C ASP A 117 8.11 -7.23 -13.15
N HIS A 118 7.93 -5.93 -12.94
CA HIS A 118 6.64 -5.35 -12.64
C HIS A 118 5.63 -5.66 -13.75
N CYS A 119 4.48 -6.21 -13.36
CA CYS A 119 3.39 -6.44 -14.28
C CYS A 119 3.01 -5.13 -14.98
N PRO A 120 2.69 -5.18 -16.27
CA PRO A 120 2.14 -4.03 -16.95
C PRO A 120 0.79 -3.62 -16.33
N ALA A 121 0.34 -2.42 -16.68
CA ALA A 121 -1.00 -1.95 -16.35
C ALA A 121 -2.06 -2.99 -16.73
N ASP A 122 -3.06 -3.18 -15.86
CA ASP A 122 -4.20 -4.08 -16.07
C ASP A 122 -3.84 -5.55 -16.38
N TRP A 123 -2.70 -6.04 -15.86
CA TRP A 123 -2.30 -7.44 -16.00
C TRP A 123 -3.41 -8.42 -15.58
N PRO A 124 -3.92 -9.28 -16.49
CA PRO A 124 -5.15 -10.04 -16.28
C PRO A 124 -4.97 -11.36 -15.50
N LEU A 125 -3.73 -11.82 -15.30
CA LEU A 125 -3.41 -13.10 -14.64
C LEU A 125 -3.24 -12.99 -13.11
N LYS A 126 -3.91 -12.03 -12.46
CA LYS A 126 -3.87 -11.83 -11.01
C LYS A 126 -4.85 -12.71 -10.24
#